data_AF-A0A7V6Q458-F1
#
_entry.id   AF-A0A7V6Q458-F1
#
_cell.length_a   1.000
_cell.length_b   1.000
_cell.length_c   1.000
_cell.angle_alpha   90.00
_cell.angle_beta   90.00
_cell.angle_gamma   90.00
#
_symmetry.space_group_name_H-M   'P 1'
#
loop_
_entity.id
_entity.type
_entity.pdbx_description
1 polymer ?
#
loop_
_entity_poly.entity_id
_entity_poly.type
_entity_poly.pdbx_seq_one_letter_code
_entity_poly.pdbx_strand_id
1 'polypeptide(L)' 'MIFKTILLILILGLSVFLLGYAIGRRIGKKEGFSEGEAIIPMELKRKLMENGICPLCHQDCNFLKISPKI' A
#
# COMPACT_ATOMS: atom_id res chain seq x y z
N MET A 1 22.08 -27.36 -32.68
CA MET A 1 22.64 -26.94 -31.37
C MET A 1 22.23 -25.53 -30.98
N ILE A 2 22.44 -24.52 -31.84
CA ILE A 2 22.11 -23.10 -31.57
C ILE A 2 20.66 -22.87 -31.09
N PHE A 3 19.66 -23.50 -31.72
CA PHE A 3 18.25 -23.32 -31.35
C PHE A 3 17.94 -23.70 -29.90
N LYS A 4 18.55 -24.80 -29.41
CA LYS A 4 18.39 -25.27 -28.02
C LYS A 4 19.02 -24.31 -27.02
N THR A 5 20.16 -23.72 -27.36
CA THR A 5 20.83 -22.71 -26.54
C THR A 5 20.01 -21.42 -26.45
N ILE A 6 19.48 -20.95 -27.58
CA ILE A 6 18.60 -19.76 -27.63
C ILE A 6 17.35 -19.97 -26.77
N LEU A 7 16.72 -21.15 -26.88
CA LEU A 7 15.53 -21.48 -26.08
C LEU A 7 15.81 -21.45 -24.58
N LEU A 8 16.96 -21.99 -24.13
CA LEU A 8 17.33 -21.99 -22.71
C LEU A 8 17.58 -20.58 -22.16
N ILE A 9 18.24 -19.71 -22.94
CA ILE A 9 18.49 -18.31 -22.54
C ILE A 9 17.16 -17.57 -22.39
N LEU A 10 16.22 -17.79 -23.31
CA LEU A 10 14.92 -17.13 -23.28
C LEU A 10 14.08 -17.57 -22.06
N ILE A 11 14.09 -18.86 -21.73
CA ILE A 11 13.42 -19.39 -20.53
C ILE A 11 14.06 -18.84 -19.25
N LEU A 12 15.39 -18.80 -19.17
CA LEU A 12 16.10 -18.23 -18.03
C LEU A 12 15.79 -16.74 -17.85
N GLY A 13 15.84 -15.96 -18.92
CA GLY A 13 15.52 -14.53 -18.88
C GLY A 13 14.09 -14.26 -18.39
N LEU A 14 13.12 -15.01 -18.92
CA LEU A 14 11.73 -14.93 -18.47
C LEU A 14 11.60 -15.30 -16.99
N SER A 15 12.27 -16.37 -16.55
CA SER A 15 12.18 -16.82 -15.15
C SER A 15 12.68 -15.75 -14.17
N VAL A 16 13.79 -15.08 -14.48
CA VAL A 16 14.34 -13.99 -13.65
C VAL A 16 13.40 -12.79 -13.64
N PHE A 17 12.82 -12.44 -14.79
CA PHE A 17 11.88 -11.32 -14.89
C PHE A 17 10.61 -11.57 -14.06
N LEU A 18 10.04 -12.78 -14.13
CA LEU A 18 8.87 -13.15 -13.34
C LEU A 18 9.16 -13.15 -11.84
N LEU A 19 10.33 -13.67 -11.42
CA LEU A 19 10.73 -13.66 -10.02
C LEU A 19 10.91 -12.23 -9.50
N GLY A 20 11.58 -11.37 -10.28
CA GLY A 20 11.72 -9.95 -9.96
C GLY A 20 10.37 -9.24 -9.83
N TYR A 21 9.45 -9.48 -10.76
CA TYR A 21 8.09 -8.94 -10.70
C TYR A 21 7.31 -9.44 -9.48
N ALA A 22 7.39 -10.73 -9.15
CA ALA A 22 6.69 -11.31 -8.01
C ALA A 22 7.19 -10.74 -6.68
N ILE A 23 8.51 -10.56 -6.54
CA ILE A 23 9.12 -9.94 -5.35
C ILE A 23 8.72 -8.47 -5.26
N GLY A 24 8.87 -7.71 -6.37
CA GLY A 24 8.49 -6.30 -6.43
C GLY A 24 7.01 -6.07 -6.11
N ARG A 25 6.12 -6.92 -6.64
CA ARG A 25 4.67 -6.84 -6.35
C ARG A 25 4.34 -7.12 -4.89
N ARG A 26 5.06 -8.03 -4.22
CA ARG A 26 4.86 -8.31 -2.79
C ARG A 26 5.35 -7.17 -1.91
N ILE A 27 6.48 -6.56 -2.24
CA ILE A 27 7.05 -5.43 -1.50
C ILE A 27 6.16 -4.18 -1.69
N GLY A 28 5.81 -3.85 -2.94
CA GLY A 28 4.96 -2.69 -3.22
C GLY A 28 3.56 -2.77 -2.59
N LYS A 29 2.98 -3.98 -2.44
CA LYS A 29 1.72 -4.15 -1.71
C LYS A 29 1.87 -3.88 -0.20
N LYS A 30 3.01 -4.22 0.40
CA LYS A 30 3.29 -3.94 1.82
C LYS A 30 3.56 -2.45 2.04
N GLU A 31 4.35 -1.84 1.17
CA GLU A 31 4.68 -0.41 1.26
C GLU A 31 3.43 0.45 1.05
N GLY A 32 2.62 0.21 0.01
CA GLY A 32 1.39 0.97 -0.21
C GLY A 32 0.33 0.79 0.89
N PHE A 33 0.29 -0.38 1.55
CA PHE A 33 -0.59 -0.59 2.70
C PHE A 33 -0.07 0.12 3.96
N SER A 34 1.24 0.06 4.22
CA SER A 34 1.87 0.73 5.35
C SER A 34 1.81 2.26 5.22
N GLU A 35 2.04 2.79 4.03
CA GLU A 35 1.90 4.22 3.74
C GLU A 35 0.43 4.64 3.84
N GLY A 36 -0.49 3.83 3.30
CA GLY A 36 -1.93 4.05 3.45
C GLY A 36 -2.37 4.08 4.90
N GLU A 37 -1.97 3.10 5.73
CA GLU A 37 -2.33 3.04 7.15
C GLU A 37 -1.79 4.23 7.96
N ALA A 38 -0.63 4.77 7.62
CA ALA A 38 -0.10 5.97 8.27
C ALA A 38 -0.84 7.25 7.84
N ILE A 39 -1.21 7.36 6.57
CA ILE A 39 -1.83 8.56 5.99
C ILE A 39 -3.33 8.64 6.36
N ILE A 40 -4.03 7.50 6.39
CA ILE A 40 -5.48 7.42 6.69
C ILE A 40 -5.87 8.15 7.99
N PRO A 41 -5.24 7.90 9.17
CA PRO A 41 -5.63 8.57 10.40
C PRO A 41 -5.32 10.07 10.40
N MET A 42 -4.28 10.50 9.66
CA MET A 42 -3.92 11.92 9.55
C MET A 42 -4.93 12.67 8.67
N GLU A 43 -5.27 12.13 7.50
CA GLU A 43 -6.26 12.72 6.59
C GLU A 43 -7.65 12.75 7.25
N LEU A 44 -7.97 11.72 8.04
CA LEU A 44 -9.20 11.67 8.82
C LEU A 44 -9.23 12.82 9.85
N LYS A 45 -8.18 12.97 10.66
CA LYS A 45 -8.07 14.09 11.63
C LYS A 45 -8.16 15.46 10.95
N ARG A 46 -7.53 15.64 9.78
CA ARG A 46 -7.60 16.88 8.99
C ARG A 46 -9.05 17.20 8.60
N LYS A 47 -9.78 16.24 8.04
CA LYS A 47 -11.18 16.41 7.65
C LYS A 47 -12.11 16.65 8.84
N LEU A 48 -11.85 16.02 9.99
CA LEU A 48 -12.57 16.32 11.23
C LEU A 48 -12.36 17.78 11.66
N MET A 49 -11.13 18.28 11.63
CA MET A 49 -10.84 19.67 12.03
C MET A 49 -11.40 20.71 11.06
N GLU A 50 -11.46 20.39 9.78
CA GLU A 50 -11.95 21.31 8.74
C GLU A 50 -13.49 21.43 8.74
N ASN A 51 -14.19 20.32 8.98
CA ASN A 51 -15.66 20.28 8.91
C ASN A 51 -16.35 20.22 10.28
N GLY A 52 -15.63 19.99 11.38
CA GLY A 52 -16.19 19.80 12.73
C GLY A 52 -17.00 18.50 12.92
N ILE A 53 -17.23 17.75 11.84
CA ILE A 53 -18.09 16.57 11.79
C ILE A 53 -17.24 15.34 11.51
N CYS A 54 -17.48 14.25 12.24
CA CYS A 54 -16.77 13.01 12.00
C CYS A 54 -17.21 12.36 10.68
N PRO A 55 -16.31 12.11 9.71
CA PRO A 55 -16.67 11.51 8.43
C PRO A 55 -17.06 10.02 8.52
N LEU A 56 -16.84 9.37 9.66
CA LEU A 56 -17.24 7.97 9.88
C LEU A 56 -18.69 7.85 10.37
N CYS A 57 -19.11 8.72 11.31
CA CYS A 57 -20.44 8.66 11.91
C CYS A 57 -21.36 9.82 11.52
N HIS A 58 -20.86 10.80 10.75
CA HIS A 58 -21.57 12.02 10.34
C HIS A 58 -22.19 12.80 11.51
N GLN A 59 -21.64 12.65 12.71
CA GLN A 59 -22.07 13.34 13.93
C GLN A 59 -21.00 14.32 14.39
N ASP A 60 -21.43 15.41 15.04
CA ASP A 60 -20.55 16.38 15.69
C ASP A 60 -19.72 15.67 16.76
N CYS A 61 -18.41 15.59 16.53
CA CYS A 61 -17.51 14.84 17.40
C CYS A 61 -16.70 15.80 18.26
N ASN A 62 -16.92 15.75 19.58
CA ASN A 62 -16.11 16.48 20.54
C ASN A 62 -14.70 15.84 20.63
N PHE A 63 -13.67 16.59 20.24
CA PHE A 63 -12.29 16.13 20.00
C PHE A 63 -11.59 15.49 21.22
N LEU A 64 -12.13 15.64 22.43
CA LEU A 64 -11.52 15.17 23.68
C LEU A 64 -11.64 13.64 23.93
N LYS A 65 -12.37 12.89 23.09
CA LYS A 65 -12.62 11.45 23.33
C LYS A 65 -11.87 10.48 22.38
N ILE A 66 -11.16 11.00 21.37
CA ILE A 66 -10.66 10.21 20.23
C ILE A 66 -9.13 10.03 20.30
N SER A 67 -8.49 10.24 21.46
CA SER A 67 -7.05 9.97 21.57
C SER A 67 -6.82 8.45 21.44
N PRO A 68 -6.19 7.96 20.35
CA PRO A 68 -5.78 6.56 20.31
C PRO A 68 -4.64 6.41 21.31
N LYS A 69 -4.86 5.53 22.29
CA LYS A 69 -3.89 5.13 23.29
C LYS A 69 -2.65 4.61 22.55
N ILE A 70 -1.52 5.31 22.71
CA ILE A 70 -0.20 4.84 22.28
C ILE A 70 0.14 3.55 23.03
#